data_AF-A0AAP8KSY1-F1
#
_entry.id   AF-A0AAP8KSY1-F1
#
_cell.length_a   1.000
_cell.length_b   1.000
_cell.length_c   1.000
_cell.angle_alpha   90.00
_cell.angle_beta   90.00
_cell.angle_gamma   90.00
#
_symmetry.space_group_name_H-M   'P 1'
#
loop_
_entity.id
_entity.type
_entity.pdbx_description
1 polymer ?
#
loop_
_entity_poly.entity_id
_entity_poly.type
_entity_poly.pdbx_seq_one_letter_code
_entity_poly.pdbx_strand_id
1 'polypeptide(L)'
;MNIFPEWPLIHRIVSVPLIGKVVGKIGDLEKKGKALKAAAKNVSNGRFDVVAFDQKIAKMNVNEKIALIKSTSMDIANQKGWKKDNKRTKMNKREVYYDKKADTYYAIDTQHGRFEVVNSKGKHQGEVEFNLNQTKSADKSGGHDLIMS
;
A
#
# COMPACT_ATOMS: atom_id res chain seq x y z
N MET A 1 -11.05 51.92 -4.45
CA MET A 1 -11.61 51.64 -3.11
C MET A 1 -12.62 50.52 -3.29
N ASN A 2 -12.45 49.42 -2.56
CA ASN A 2 -13.25 48.19 -2.63
C ASN A 2 -14.71 48.41 -2.25
N ILE A 3 -15.63 47.75 -2.96
CA ILE A 3 -16.81 47.10 -2.35
C ILE A 3 -17.25 45.91 -3.22
N PHE A 4 -17.28 44.73 -2.59
CA PHE A 4 -17.62 43.41 -3.15
C PHE A 4 -19.12 43.27 -3.45
N PRO A 5 -19.50 42.38 -4.39
CA PRO A 5 -20.75 41.66 -4.29
C PRO A 5 -20.51 40.20 -3.88
N GLU A 6 -21.16 39.78 -2.79
CA GLU A 6 -21.26 38.37 -2.37
C GLU A 6 -22.02 37.52 -3.38
N TRP A 7 -21.50 36.31 -3.64
CA TRP A 7 -22.21 35.24 -4.35
C TRP A 7 -22.08 33.92 -3.58
N PRO A 8 -23.14 33.12 -3.49
CA PRO A 8 -23.24 32.00 -2.55
C PRO A 8 -22.46 30.75 -2.99
N LEU A 9 -21.79 30.13 -2.03
CA LEU A 9 -21.14 28.82 -2.14
C LEU A 9 -22.18 27.70 -2.31
N ILE A 10 -22.19 27.03 -3.46
CA ILE A 10 -22.86 25.73 -3.61
C ILE A 10 -21.85 24.70 -4.10
N HIS A 11 -21.40 23.86 -3.17
CA HIS A 11 -20.61 22.66 -3.44
C HIS A 11 -21.46 21.67 -4.26
N ARG A 12 -21.15 21.54 -5.56
CA ARG A 12 -21.71 20.49 -6.40
C ARG A 12 -20.90 19.20 -6.20
N ILE A 13 -21.32 18.38 -5.23
CA ILE A 13 -20.88 16.99 -5.11
C ILE A 13 -21.47 16.24 -6.31
N VAL A 14 -20.62 15.87 -7.27
CA VAL A 14 -21.01 14.94 -8.33
C VAL A 14 -21.00 13.54 -7.74
N SER A 15 -22.18 13.04 -7.39
CA SER A 15 -22.38 11.66 -6.93
C SER A 15 -22.31 10.73 -8.15
N VAL A 16 -21.31 9.84 -8.18
CA VAL A 16 -21.21 8.77 -9.18
C VAL A 16 -22.05 7.59 -8.68
N PRO A 17 -22.98 7.02 -9.48
CA PRO A 17 -23.80 5.90 -9.03
C PRO A 17 -22.96 4.61 -9.06
N LEU A 18 -22.58 4.10 -7.88
CA LEU A 18 -21.98 2.78 -7.75
C LEU A 18 -23.09 1.71 -7.77
N ILE A 19 -23.53 1.30 -8.97
CA ILE A 19 -24.40 0.12 -9.12
C ILE A 19 -23.51 -1.12 -9.04
N GLY A 20 -23.39 -1.65 -7.83
CA GLY A 20 -22.84 -2.97 -7.56
C GLY A 20 -23.55 -3.54 -6.34
N LYS A 21 -24.54 -4.41 -6.55
CA LYS A 21 -25.25 -5.11 -5.47
C LYS A 21 -24.25 -6.04 -4.73
N VAL A 22 -23.68 -5.57 -3.64
CA VAL A 22 -23.04 -6.42 -2.63
C VAL A 22 -24.15 -6.94 -1.71
N VAL A 23 -24.68 -8.13 -2.01
CA VAL A 23 -25.58 -8.83 -1.09
C VAL A 23 -24.73 -9.52 -0.02
N GLY A 24 -24.19 -8.72 0.90
CA GLY A 24 -23.71 -9.19 2.20
C GLY A 24 -24.75 -8.85 3.26
N LYS A 25 -24.99 -9.74 4.24
CA LYS A 25 -25.86 -9.41 5.37
C LYS A 25 -25.34 -8.11 6.00
N ILE A 26 -26.22 -7.17 6.31
CA ILE A 26 -25.87 -5.85 6.88
C ILE A 26 -24.95 -6.01 8.10
N GLY A 27 -25.17 -7.05 8.91
CA GLY A 27 -24.31 -7.41 10.04
C GLY A 27 -22.86 -7.75 9.68
N ASP A 28 -22.58 -8.32 8.52
CA ASP A 28 -21.21 -8.62 8.06
C ASP A 28 -20.47 -7.36 7.62
N LEU A 29 -21.19 -6.40 7.01
CA LEU A 29 -20.64 -5.10 6.65
C LEU A 29 -20.38 -4.25 7.89
N GLU A 30 -21.27 -4.30 8.88
CA GLU A 30 -21.04 -3.65 10.18
C GLU A 30 -19.90 -4.28 10.95
N LYS A 31 -19.76 -5.61 10.93
CA LYS A 31 -18.65 -6.32 11.58
C LYS A 31 -17.32 -6.04 10.89
N LYS A 32 -17.29 -5.99 9.55
CA LYS A 32 -16.13 -5.52 8.76
C LYS A 32 -15.83 -4.05 9.01
N GLY A 33 -16.85 -3.20 9.10
CA GLY A 33 -16.72 -1.77 9.41
C GLY A 33 -16.17 -1.52 10.81
N LYS A 34 -16.63 -2.27 11.81
CA LYS A 34 -16.09 -2.23 13.18
C LYS A 34 -14.68 -2.79 13.25
N ALA A 35 -14.36 -3.85 12.50
CA ALA A 35 -13.00 -4.38 12.39
C ALA A 35 -12.06 -3.36 11.70
N LEU A 36 -12.51 -2.68 10.64
CA LEU A 36 -11.78 -1.59 10.00
C LEU A 36 -11.57 -0.42 10.97
N LYS A 37 -12.61 -0.05 11.73
CA LYS A 37 -12.56 1.07 12.68
C LYS A 37 -11.68 0.73 13.90
N ALA A 38 -11.67 -0.52 14.34
CA ALA A 38 -10.78 -1.01 15.40
C ALA A 38 -9.33 -1.13 14.90
N ALA A 39 -9.11 -1.59 13.67
CA ALA A 39 -7.81 -1.54 13.02
C ALA A 39 -7.32 -0.08 12.90
N ALA A 40 -8.18 0.86 12.48
CA ALA A 40 -7.86 2.29 12.40
C ALA A 40 -7.64 2.93 13.78
N LYS A 41 -8.32 2.47 14.83
CA LYS A 41 -8.14 2.97 16.21
C LYS A 41 -6.89 2.41 16.88
N ASN A 42 -6.41 1.23 16.51
CA ASN A 42 -5.08 0.74 16.91
C ASN A 42 -3.93 1.43 16.15
N VAL A 43 -4.24 2.07 15.02
CA VAL A 43 -3.32 2.94 14.26
C VAL A 43 -3.22 4.35 14.86
N SER A 44 -4.04 4.70 15.87
CA SER A 44 -3.99 6.05 16.46
C SER A 44 -2.75 6.34 17.32
N ASN A 45 -1.87 5.35 17.57
CA ASN A 45 -0.50 5.56 18.08
C ASN A 45 0.58 5.46 16.96
N GLY A 46 0.16 5.39 15.69
CA GLY A 46 0.83 5.99 14.53
C GLY A 46 1.79 5.14 13.70
N ARG A 47 2.18 3.94 14.15
CA ARG A 47 3.25 3.15 13.49
C ARG A 47 2.92 1.66 13.44
N PHE A 48 3.22 1.02 12.31
CA PHE A 48 3.07 -0.43 12.10
C PHE A 48 4.02 -1.19 13.04
N ASP A 49 3.54 -2.20 13.75
CA ASP A 49 4.37 -3.04 14.63
C ASP A 49 5.12 -4.10 13.81
N VAL A 50 6.33 -3.71 13.36
CA VAL A 50 7.20 -4.55 12.53
C VAL A 50 7.67 -5.79 13.29
N VAL A 51 7.97 -5.64 14.58
CA VAL A 51 8.52 -6.72 15.40
C VAL A 51 7.48 -7.82 15.57
N ALA A 52 6.25 -7.46 15.94
CA ALA A 52 5.16 -8.42 16.05
C ALA A 52 4.83 -9.06 14.68
N PHE A 53 4.88 -8.28 13.60
CA PHE A 53 4.66 -8.81 12.26
C PHE A 53 5.72 -9.84 11.84
N ASP A 54 7.00 -9.53 12.04
CA ASP A 54 8.12 -10.42 11.71
C ASP A 54 8.04 -11.73 12.51
N GLN A 55 7.78 -11.64 13.82
CA GLN A 55 7.57 -12.80 14.68
C GLN A 55 6.40 -13.67 14.22
N LYS A 56 5.34 -13.04 13.71
CA LYS A 56 4.17 -13.73 13.18
C LYS A 56 4.51 -14.47 11.88
N ILE A 57 5.05 -13.78 10.87
CA ILE A 57 5.34 -14.39 9.57
C ILE A 57 6.43 -15.47 9.64
N ALA A 58 7.32 -15.42 10.63
CA ALA A 58 8.33 -16.45 10.85
C ALA A 58 7.74 -17.83 11.22
N LYS A 59 6.53 -17.86 11.79
CA LYS A 59 5.86 -19.09 12.25
C LYS A 59 4.79 -19.60 11.27
N MET A 60 4.49 -18.82 10.23
CA MET A 60 3.44 -19.15 9.28
C MET A 60 3.94 -20.10 8.19
N ASN A 61 3.04 -20.89 7.64
CA ASN A 61 3.35 -21.61 6.40
C ASN A 61 3.51 -20.62 5.23
N VAL A 62 4.19 -21.05 4.18
CA VAL A 62 4.59 -20.19 3.06
C VAL A 62 3.40 -19.52 2.38
N ASN A 63 2.30 -20.23 2.16
CA ASN A 63 1.15 -19.70 1.42
C ASN A 63 0.41 -18.62 2.23
N GLU A 64 0.16 -18.88 3.50
CA GLU A 64 -0.46 -17.90 4.40
C GLU A 64 0.43 -16.68 4.59
N LYS A 65 1.75 -16.89 4.73
CA LYS A 65 2.74 -15.83 4.84
C LYS A 65 2.69 -14.92 3.62
N ILE A 66 2.72 -15.47 2.42
CA ILE A 66 2.65 -14.71 1.17
C ILE A 66 1.34 -13.92 1.11
N ALA A 67 0.21 -14.54 1.44
CA ALA A 67 -1.09 -13.88 1.42
C ALA A 67 -1.15 -12.69 2.40
N LEU A 68 -0.66 -12.88 3.62
CA LEU A 68 -0.63 -11.83 4.65
C LEU A 68 0.31 -10.67 4.26
N ILE A 69 1.48 -10.97 3.70
CA ILE A 69 2.42 -9.94 3.26
C ILE A 69 1.81 -9.11 2.13
N LYS A 70 1.15 -9.74 1.15
CA LYS A 70 0.49 -9.02 0.05
C LYS A 70 -0.65 -8.13 0.56
N SER A 71 -1.52 -8.64 1.43
CA SER A 71 -2.62 -7.83 1.97
C SER A 71 -2.10 -6.65 2.79
N THR A 72 -1.11 -6.87 3.66
CA THR A 72 -0.50 -5.81 4.48
C THR A 72 0.19 -4.75 3.63
N SER A 73 0.94 -5.17 2.61
CA SER A 73 1.62 -4.26 1.67
C SER A 73 0.62 -3.41 0.90
N MET A 74 -0.51 -4.00 0.48
CA MET A 74 -1.59 -3.29 -0.19
C MET A 74 -2.22 -2.23 0.72
N ASP A 75 -2.48 -2.55 1.99
CA ASP A 75 -3.04 -1.61 2.95
C ASP A 75 -2.10 -0.41 3.18
N ILE A 76 -0.79 -0.65 3.31
CA ILE A 76 0.22 0.40 3.44
C ILE A 76 0.28 1.26 2.16
N ALA A 77 0.33 0.62 0.99
CA ALA A 77 0.32 1.33 -0.29
C ALA A 77 -0.92 2.24 -0.42
N ASN A 78 -2.09 1.74 -0.06
CA ASN A 78 -3.34 2.51 -0.07
C ASN A 78 -3.29 3.70 0.90
N GLN A 79 -2.79 3.50 2.12
CA GLN A 79 -2.62 4.59 3.11
C GLN A 79 -1.66 5.68 2.61
N LYS A 80 -0.62 5.30 1.87
CA LYS A 80 0.36 6.24 1.27
C LYS A 80 -0.13 6.86 -0.05
N GLY A 81 -1.22 6.36 -0.62
CA GLY A 81 -1.74 6.80 -1.92
C GLY A 81 -0.94 6.27 -3.12
N TRP A 82 -0.18 5.19 -2.92
CA TRP A 82 0.54 4.51 -3.98
C TRP A 82 -0.44 3.68 -4.83
N LYS A 83 -0.13 3.55 -6.13
CA LYS A 83 -0.99 2.80 -7.06
C LYS A 83 -0.30 1.51 -7.46
N LYS A 84 -1.04 0.39 -7.48
CA LYS A 84 -0.52 -0.86 -8.02
C LYS A 84 -0.25 -0.69 -9.51
N ASP A 85 0.98 -1.00 -9.93
CA ASP A 85 1.36 -1.03 -11.34
C ASP A 85 1.20 -2.45 -11.86
N ASN A 86 0.08 -2.69 -12.56
CA ASN A 86 -0.24 -4.01 -13.10
C ASN A 86 0.73 -4.45 -14.21
N LYS A 87 1.29 -3.51 -14.98
CA LYS A 87 2.26 -3.82 -16.04
C LYS A 87 3.54 -4.33 -15.40
N ARG A 88 4.12 -3.56 -14.48
CA ARG A 88 5.35 -3.92 -13.74
C ARG A 88 5.15 -5.19 -12.93
N THR A 89 3.97 -5.35 -12.33
CA THR A 89 3.63 -6.55 -11.57
C THR A 89 3.70 -7.80 -12.43
N LYS A 90 3.11 -7.75 -13.63
CA LYS A 90 3.09 -8.88 -14.56
C LYS A 90 4.49 -9.20 -15.10
N MET A 91 5.24 -8.19 -15.52
CA MET A 91 6.57 -8.40 -16.14
C MET A 91 7.60 -8.95 -15.13
N ASN A 92 7.53 -8.49 -13.89
CA ASN A 92 8.50 -8.87 -12.85
C ASN A 92 8.02 -10.03 -11.97
N LYS A 93 6.82 -10.57 -12.23
CA LYS A 93 6.20 -11.67 -11.45
C LYS A 93 6.17 -11.41 -9.93
N ARG A 94 6.10 -10.13 -9.54
CA ARG A 94 6.07 -9.64 -8.15
C ARG A 94 5.14 -8.46 -8.08
N GLU A 95 4.40 -8.28 -7.00
CA GLU A 95 3.52 -7.11 -6.90
C GLU A 95 4.34 -5.83 -6.76
N VAL A 96 4.01 -4.82 -7.57
CA VAL A 96 4.71 -3.54 -7.63
C VAL A 96 3.71 -2.42 -7.44
N TYR A 97 4.05 -1.48 -6.57
CA TYR A 97 3.34 -0.23 -6.37
C TYR A 97 4.21 0.94 -6.83
N TYR A 98 3.58 2.01 -7.30
CA TYR A 98 4.24 3.22 -7.74
C TYR A 98 3.78 4.41 -6.89
N ASP A 99 4.77 5.11 -6.33
CA ASP A 99 4.61 6.40 -5.69
C ASP A 99 4.89 7.50 -6.69
N LYS A 100 3.82 8.15 -7.15
CA LYS A 100 3.92 9.29 -8.08
C LYS A 100 4.61 10.51 -7.45
N LYS A 101 4.55 10.69 -6.13
CA LYS A 101 5.14 11.86 -5.47
C LYS A 101 6.66 11.77 -5.44
N ALA A 102 7.18 10.58 -5.19
CA ALA A 102 8.61 10.30 -5.10
C ALA A 102 9.21 9.76 -6.41
N ASP A 103 8.40 9.53 -7.45
CA ASP A 103 8.79 8.83 -8.67
C ASP A 103 9.53 7.50 -8.39
N THR A 104 8.97 6.71 -7.46
CA THR A 104 9.61 5.52 -6.89
C THR A 104 8.68 4.32 -6.97
N TYR A 105 9.24 3.16 -7.32
CA TYR A 105 8.56 1.88 -7.32
C TYR A 105 8.90 1.11 -6.04
N TYR A 106 7.89 0.42 -5.50
CA TYR A 106 8.01 -0.44 -4.33
C TYR A 106 7.54 -1.84 -4.72
N ALA A 107 8.48 -2.76 -4.85
CA ALA A 107 8.20 -4.15 -5.18
C ALA A 107 8.15 -4.99 -3.91
N ILE A 108 7.13 -5.84 -3.77
CA ILE A 108 7.00 -6.66 -2.55
C ILE A 108 8.08 -7.74 -2.55
N ASP A 109 8.78 -7.88 -1.44
CA ASP A 109 9.49 -9.09 -1.05
C ASP A 109 8.61 -9.94 -0.11
N THR A 110 8.07 -11.02 -0.66
CA THR A 110 7.19 -11.95 0.06
C THR A 110 7.93 -12.91 0.97
N GLN A 111 9.26 -12.96 0.93
CA GLN A 111 10.05 -13.76 1.84
C GLN A 111 10.23 -13.05 3.17
N HIS A 112 10.54 -11.75 3.18
CA HIS A 112 10.80 -11.03 4.43
C HIS A 112 9.67 -10.08 4.84
N GLY A 113 8.68 -9.85 3.97
CA GLY A 113 7.64 -8.86 4.26
C GLY A 113 8.22 -7.45 4.24
N ARG A 114 8.89 -7.12 3.13
CA ARG A 114 9.60 -5.87 2.91
C ARG A 114 9.24 -5.30 1.54
N PHE A 115 9.60 -4.04 1.33
CA PHE A 115 9.60 -3.45 -0.01
C PHE A 115 11.03 -3.30 -0.52
N GLU A 116 11.26 -3.76 -1.74
CA GLU A 116 12.42 -3.32 -2.53
C GLU A 116 12.09 -1.95 -3.11
N VAL A 117 12.90 -0.95 -2.79
CA VAL A 117 12.79 0.41 -3.29
C VAL A 117 13.53 0.49 -4.61
N VAL A 118 12.86 0.95 -5.65
CA VAL A 118 13.38 0.93 -7.01
C VAL A 118 13.10 2.28 -7.68
N ASN A 119 14.11 2.88 -8.29
CA ASN A 119 13.94 4.16 -8.97
C ASN A 119 13.17 4.02 -10.29
N SER A 120 12.84 5.13 -10.93
CA SER A 120 12.08 5.11 -12.20
C SER A 120 12.80 4.48 -13.40
N LYS A 121 14.10 4.21 -13.28
CA LYS A 121 14.89 3.44 -14.26
C LYS A 121 14.90 1.94 -13.98
N GLY A 122 14.21 1.50 -12.92
CA GLY A 122 14.18 0.10 -12.52
C GLY A 122 15.38 -0.32 -11.67
N LYS A 123 16.25 0.61 -11.24
CA LYS A 123 17.42 0.25 -10.44
C LYS A 123 17.09 0.20 -8.95
N HIS A 124 17.44 -0.89 -8.30
CA HIS A 124 17.24 -1.08 -6.87
C HIS A 124 18.05 -0.06 -6.04
N GLN A 125 17.42 0.48 -5.01
CA GLN A 125 17.93 1.54 -4.14
C GLN A 125 18.10 1.08 -2.67
N GLY A 126 17.56 -0.09 -2.33
CA GLY A 126 17.60 -0.64 -0.98
C GLY A 126 16.27 -1.26 -0.57
N GLU A 127 16.29 -1.90 0.58
CA GLU A 127 15.13 -2.57 1.17
C GLU A 127 14.59 -1.71 2.32
N VAL A 128 13.27 -1.64 2.47
CA VAL A 128 12.61 -0.97 3.60
C VAL A 128 11.57 -1.87 4.26
N GLU A 129 11.40 -1.71 5.57
CA GLU A 129 10.29 -2.29 6.32
C GLU A 129 8.99 -1.48 6.14
N PHE A 130 7.89 -1.95 6.73
CA PHE A 130 6.53 -1.44 6.48
C PHE A 130 6.23 -0.03 7.03
N ASN A 131 7.09 0.52 7.86
CA ASN A 131 7.13 1.95 8.21
C ASN A 131 8.15 2.75 7.40
N LEU A 132 8.75 2.14 6.38
CA LEU A 132 9.67 2.73 5.42
C LEU A 132 11.05 3.12 5.98
N ASN A 133 11.48 2.54 7.12
CA ASN A 133 12.89 2.59 7.49
C ASN A 133 13.68 1.61 6.64
N GLN A 134 14.89 2.02 6.26
CA GLN A 134 15.80 1.20 5.51
C GLN A 134 16.34 0.03 6.34
N THR A 135 16.32 -1.17 5.77
CA THR A 135 16.86 -2.39 6.36
C THR A 135 18.12 -2.87 5.63
N LYS A 136 18.24 -2.57 4.33
CA LYS A 136 19.43 -2.88 3.52
C LYS A 136 19.73 -1.78 2.51
N SER A 137 21.01 -1.67 2.13
CA SER A 137 21.46 -0.78 1.05
C SER A 137 21.13 -1.34 -0.32
N ALA A 138 21.23 -0.50 -1.36
CA ALA A 138 21.19 -0.93 -2.75
C ALA A 138 22.16 -2.09 -3.02
N ASP A 139 21.71 -3.06 -3.81
CA ASP A 139 22.57 -4.12 -4.34
C ASP A 139 23.25 -3.63 -5.62
N LYS A 140 24.48 -4.11 -5.87
CA LYS A 140 25.23 -3.76 -7.09
C LYS A 140 25.08 -4.83 -8.19
N SER A 141 24.53 -6.00 -7.85
CA SER A 141 24.31 -7.10 -8.79
C SER A 141 23.13 -6.86 -9.72
N GLY A 142 22.17 -6.02 -9.33
CA GLY A 142 20.94 -5.77 -10.07
C GLY A 142 19.90 -6.90 -9.95
N GLY A 143 20.08 -7.83 -9.01
CA GLY A 143 19.14 -8.95 -8.82
C GLY A 143 17.76 -8.49 -8.36
N HIS A 144 17.68 -7.31 -7.75
CA HIS A 144 16.43 -6.68 -7.31
C HIS A 144 15.94 -5.56 -8.23
N ASP A 145 16.57 -5.36 -9.39
CA ASP A 145 16.11 -4.41 -10.40
C ASP A 145 14.73 -4.83 -10.96
N LEU A 146 13.95 -3.84 -11.40
CA LEU A 146 12.70 -4.07 -12.13
C LEU A 146 12.91 -3.89 -13.64
N ILE A 147 12.30 -4.78 -14.40
CA ILE A 147 12.17 -4.66 -15.85
C ILE A 147 11.22 -3.49 -16.16
N MET A 148 11.75 -2.49 -16.87
CA MET A 148 11.07 -1.22 -17.16
C MET A 148 10.52 -1.08 -18.59
N SER A 149 10.79 -2.01 -19.49
CA SER A 149 10.28 -1.96 -20.87
C SER A 149 9.84 -3.33 -21.32
#